data_AF-H3SID3-F1
#
_entry.id   AF-H3SID3-F1
#
_cell.length_a   1.000
_cell.length_b   1.000
_cell.length_c   1.000
_cell.angle_alpha   90.00
_cell.angle_beta   90.00
_cell.angle_gamma   90.00
#
_symmetry.space_group_name_H-M   'P 1'
#
loop_
_entity.id
_entity.type
_entity.pdbx_description
1 polymer ?
#
loop_
_entity_poly.entity_id
_entity_poly.type
_entity_poly.pdbx_seq_one_letter_code
_entity_poly.pdbx_strand_id
1 'polypeptide(L)'
;MIFWFSSYFDYINMLNNGYINNKSITFKIEEINHPFKTNEGNYILLQYNEASPQLKYVWINGKVKFPPIKQIDDYIDDENIAIIGEHVDPKIIPNDYKLIGYFNAPNSYQLQSDIWLIPQYIDIDVANGTRFVFMTPSLDVMTVFNKMINMNNIEIINSESNGSYSLKSNQVIATIQFVTIFLLSIMLLITATIWLNKESHFLSILYISGFSFGAICIIVLKTKILPYVFLSSVLIAFSILINFILPLWDIAWMISSFYLIIFYITVITLLSLYVTYIYTVRKGGQKY
;
A
#
# COMPACT_ATOMS: atom_id res chain seq x y z
N MET A 1 7.45 6.03 5.90
CA MET A 1 6.76 6.53 4.68
C MET A 1 6.80 5.52 3.55
N ILE A 2 7.95 4.89 3.22
CA ILE A 2 7.99 3.89 2.12
C ILE A 2 7.51 2.51 2.57
N PHE A 3 8.02 1.95 3.68
CA PHE A 3 7.69 0.57 4.08
C PHE A 3 6.25 0.37 4.54
N TRP A 4 5.67 1.31 5.30
CA TRP A 4 4.29 1.22 5.77
C TRP A 4 3.26 1.47 4.65
N PHE A 5 3.56 2.41 3.74
CA PHE A 5 2.75 2.68 2.56
C PHE A 5 2.87 1.56 1.52
N SER A 6 4.06 0.95 1.37
CA SER A 6 4.27 -0.28 0.61
C SER A 6 3.51 -1.44 1.23
N SER A 7 3.52 -1.63 2.55
CA SER A 7 2.78 -2.72 3.20
C SER A 7 1.26 -2.50 3.16
N TYR A 8 0.80 -1.25 3.18
CA TYR A 8 -0.61 -0.88 3.12
C TYR A 8 -1.13 -0.99 1.69
N PHE A 9 -0.35 -0.57 0.70
CA PHE A 9 -0.61 -0.88 -0.70
C PHE A 9 -0.55 -2.38 -0.96
N ASP A 10 0.45 -3.09 -0.43
CA ASP A 10 0.50 -4.56 -0.52
C ASP A 10 -0.75 -5.17 0.09
N TYR A 11 -1.24 -4.68 1.24
CA TYR A 11 -2.45 -5.22 1.89
C TYR A 11 -3.73 -4.95 1.08
N ILE A 12 -3.95 -3.71 0.62
CA ILE A 12 -5.09 -3.36 -0.23
C ILE A 12 -5.01 -4.09 -1.57
N ASN A 13 -3.81 -4.23 -2.12
CA ASN A 13 -3.58 -4.90 -3.37
C ASN A 13 -3.68 -6.42 -3.24
N MET A 14 -3.28 -6.99 -2.09
CA MET A 14 -3.58 -8.36 -1.72
C MET A 14 -5.09 -8.53 -1.74
N LEU A 15 -5.85 -7.70 -1.01
CA LEU A 15 -7.31 -7.76 -1.04
C LEU A 15 -7.84 -7.68 -2.46
N ASN A 16 -7.47 -6.67 -3.26
CA ASN A 16 -7.99 -6.46 -4.61
C ASN A 16 -7.60 -7.56 -5.61
N ASN A 17 -6.43 -8.20 -5.45
CA ASN A 17 -5.95 -9.29 -6.32
C ASN A 17 -6.20 -10.69 -5.74
N GLY A 18 -7.33 -10.90 -5.06
CA GLY A 18 -7.67 -12.27 -4.64
C GLY A 18 -6.86 -12.78 -3.44
N TYR A 19 -6.38 -11.89 -2.58
CA TYR A 19 -5.53 -12.15 -1.41
C TYR A 19 -4.15 -12.75 -1.73
N ILE A 20 -3.53 -12.33 -2.83
CA ILE A 20 -2.21 -12.82 -3.27
C ILE A 20 -1.07 -11.89 -2.83
N ASN A 21 -0.12 -12.40 -2.04
CA ASN A 21 1.05 -11.66 -1.54
C ASN A 21 1.98 -11.21 -2.69
N ASN A 22 2.60 -10.03 -2.60
CA ASN A 22 3.52 -9.52 -3.62
C ASN A 22 4.76 -10.40 -3.86
N LYS A 23 5.18 -11.16 -2.85
CA LYS A 23 6.27 -12.15 -2.94
C LYS A 23 5.78 -13.55 -3.28
N SER A 24 4.51 -13.71 -3.68
CA SER A 24 4.00 -15.03 -4.09
C SER A 24 4.77 -15.58 -5.27
N ILE A 25 4.94 -16.89 -5.32
CA ILE A 25 5.51 -17.58 -6.48
C ILE A 25 4.35 -18.22 -7.24
N THR A 26 4.14 -17.80 -8.47
CA THR A 26 3.20 -18.46 -9.37
C THR A 26 3.97 -19.44 -10.23
N PHE A 27 3.50 -20.69 -10.32
CA PHE A 27 4.19 -21.72 -11.10
C PHE A 27 3.20 -22.68 -11.75
N LYS A 28 3.65 -23.33 -12.82
CA LYS A 28 2.96 -24.40 -13.51
C LYS A 28 3.67 -25.71 -13.23
N ILE A 29 2.91 -26.77 -13.01
CA ILE A 29 3.40 -28.14 -12.97
C ILE A 29 2.48 -29.00 -13.83
N GLU A 30 3.07 -29.80 -14.72
CA GLU A 30 2.34 -30.70 -15.60
C GLU A 30 2.27 -32.12 -15.04
N GLU A 31 3.24 -32.50 -14.22
CA GLU A 31 3.33 -33.81 -13.59
C GLU A 31 4.04 -33.71 -12.23
N ILE A 32 3.51 -34.41 -11.23
CA ILE A 32 4.09 -34.49 -9.89
C ILE A 32 4.94 -35.76 -9.81
N ASN A 33 6.25 -35.60 -9.98
CA ASN A 33 7.23 -36.69 -9.93
C ASN A 33 7.60 -37.08 -8.48
N HIS A 34 7.52 -36.11 -7.56
CA HIS A 34 7.82 -36.28 -6.16
C HIS A 34 6.70 -35.70 -5.31
N PRO A 35 6.25 -36.38 -4.24
CA PRO A 35 5.23 -35.83 -3.36
C PRO A 35 5.72 -34.52 -2.75
N PHE A 36 4.82 -33.54 -2.68
CA PHE A 36 5.12 -32.24 -2.07
C PHE A 36 5.39 -32.44 -0.58
N LYS A 37 6.38 -31.71 -0.04
CA LYS A 37 6.69 -31.73 1.39
C LYS A 37 5.80 -30.74 2.11
N THR A 38 4.61 -31.20 2.50
CA THR A 38 3.55 -30.36 3.06
C THR A 38 3.84 -29.81 4.46
N ASN A 39 4.83 -30.36 5.17
CA ASN A 39 5.19 -29.94 6.53
C ASN A 39 6.28 -28.86 6.58
N GLU A 40 6.78 -28.40 5.43
CA GLU A 40 7.93 -27.48 5.36
C GLU A 40 7.49 -26.01 5.43
N GLY A 41 7.38 -25.48 6.66
CA GLY A 41 7.13 -24.06 6.94
C GLY A 41 5.67 -23.63 6.73
N ASN A 42 5.33 -22.41 7.16
CA ASN A 42 3.96 -21.91 7.04
C ASN A 42 3.70 -21.40 5.62
N TYR A 43 2.60 -21.83 4.99
CA TYR A 43 2.26 -21.36 3.65
C TYR A 43 0.77 -21.52 3.32
N ILE A 44 0.33 -20.80 2.29
CA ILE A 44 -0.91 -21.03 1.55
C ILE A 44 -0.51 -21.38 0.12
N LEU A 45 -1.08 -22.45 -0.40
CA LEU A 45 -0.91 -22.86 -1.79
C LEU A 45 -2.31 -22.87 -2.43
N LEU A 46 -2.46 -22.10 -3.49
CA LEU A 46 -3.70 -22.05 -4.28
C LEU A 46 -3.46 -22.82 -5.57
N GLN A 47 -4.35 -23.74 -5.94
CA GLN A 47 -4.37 -24.40 -7.23
C GLN A 47 -5.64 -24.06 -7.98
N TYR A 48 -5.50 -23.83 -9.28
CA TYR A 48 -6.65 -23.57 -10.15
C TYR A 48 -6.38 -24.06 -11.58
N ASN A 49 -7.47 -24.20 -12.32
CA ASN A 49 -7.44 -24.47 -13.75
C ASN A 49 -7.51 -23.14 -14.52
N GLU A 50 -6.73 -22.98 -15.60
CA GLU A 50 -6.79 -21.79 -16.46
C GLU A 50 -8.18 -21.58 -17.07
N ALA A 51 -8.91 -22.66 -17.36
CA ALA A 51 -10.27 -22.58 -17.90
C ALA A 51 -11.30 -22.11 -16.85
N SER A 52 -10.97 -22.16 -15.56
CA SER A 52 -11.86 -21.79 -14.46
C SER A 52 -11.07 -21.17 -13.30
N PRO A 53 -10.47 -19.98 -13.50
CA PRO A 53 -9.51 -19.39 -12.55
C PRO A 53 -10.14 -18.91 -11.24
N GLN A 54 -11.48 -18.81 -11.19
CA GLN A 54 -12.25 -18.39 -10.02
C GLN A 54 -12.39 -19.53 -8.99
N LEU A 55 -12.36 -20.79 -9.43
CA LEU A 55 -12.41 -21.96 -8.56
C LEU A 55 -11.00 -22.34 -8.13
N LYS A 56 -10.71 -22.23 -6.84
CA LYS A 56 -9.39 -22.44 -6.27
C LYS A 56 -9.44 -23.51 -5.19
N TYR A 57 -8.59 -24.52 -5.31
CA TYR A 57 -8.27 -25.43 -4.22
C TYR A 57 -7.18 -24.79 -3.37
N VAL A 58 -7.43 -24.68 -2.07
CA VAL A 58 -6.60 -23.92 -1.15
C VAL A 58 -6.07 -24.84 -0.07
N TRP A 59 -4.76 -25.02 -0.06
CA TRP A 59 -4.06 -25.80 0.96
C TRP A 59 -3.31 -24.89 1.90
N ILE A 60 -3.50 -25.12 3.20
CA ILE A 60 -2.89 -24.32 4.26
C ILE A 60 -1.97 -25.21 5.08
N ASN A 61 -0.76 -24.72 5.33
CA ASN A 61 0.13 -25.30 6.34
C ASN A 61 0.53 -24.26 7.38
N GLY A 62 0.42 -24.65 8.65
CA GLY A 62 0.83 -23.86 9.80
C GLY A 62 0.03 -22.58 10.02
N LYS A 63 0.64 -21.60 10.69
CA LYS A 63 -0.04 -20.34 11.05
C LYS A 63 0.10 -19.30 9.94
N VAL A 64 -0.95 -19.16 9.15
CA VAL A 64 -1.08 -18.16 8.07
C VAL A 64 -2.37 -17.36 8.23
N LYS A 65 -2.33 -16.10 7.80
CA LYS A 65 -3.47 -15.18 7.94
C LYS A 65 -4.41 -15.38 6.76
N PHE A 66 -5.68 -15.69 7.02
CA PHE A 66 -6.74 -15.74 6.01
C PHE A 66 -7.22 -14.33 5.62
N PRO A 67 -7.84 -14.17 4.42
CA PRO A 67 -8.66 -13.02 4.16
C PRO A 67 -9.76 -12.92 5.23
N PRO A 68 -10.23 -11.70 5.58
CA PRO A 68 -11.33 -11.55 6.51
C PRO A 68 -12.59 -12.24 5.97
N ILE A 69 -13.29 -13.01 6.80
CA ILE A 69 -14.48 -13.79 6.43
C ILE A 69 -15.66 -13.34 7.28
N LYS A 70 -16.83 -13.17 6.66
CA LYS A 70 -18.12 -13.02 7.32
C LYS A 70 -18.71 -14.43 7.46
N GLN A 71 -18.55 -15.02 8.63
CA GLN A 71 -19.02 -16.38 8.93
C GLN A 71 -20.54 -16.45 8.98
N ILE A 72 -21.09 -17.54 8.44
CA ILE A 72 -22.52 -17.87 8.49
C ILE A 72 -22.75 -19.09 9.37
N ASP A 73 -21.80 -20.03 9.33
CA ASP A 73 -21.85 -21.27 10.09
C ASP A 73 -20.53 -21.44 10.88
N ASP A 74 -20.62 -22.19 11.97
CA ASP A 74 -19.47 -22.46 12.81
C ASP A 74 -18.49 -23.39 12.09
N TYR A 75 -17.22 -23.02 12.11
CA TYR A 75 -16.14 -23.80 11.51
C TYR A 75 -15.88 -25.05 12.35
N ILE A 76 -15.94 -26.22 11.71
CA ILE A 76 -15.55 -27.51 12.30
C ILE A 76 -14.28 -27.97 11.55
N ASP A 77 -13.21 -28.21 12.30
CA ASP A 77 -11.87 -28.55 11.76
C ASP A 77 -11.85 -29.83 10.89
N ASP A 78 -12.89 -30.67 10.96
CA ASP A 78 -12.96 -32.00 10.33
C ASP A 78 -13.79 -32.08 9.04
N GLU A 79 -14.19 -30.96 8.44
CA GLU A 79 -15.00 -30.95 7.21
C GLU A 79 -14.30 -30.26 6.03
N ASN A 80 -14.67 -30.64 4.80
CA ASN A 80 -14.31 -29.90 3.60
C ASN A 80 -15.11 -28.59 3.57
N ILE A 81 -14.42 -27.45 3.50
CA ILE A 81 -15.05 -26.13 3.63
C ILE A 81 -14.93 -25.32 2.34
N ALA A 82 -15.96 -24.53 2.07
CA ALA A 82 -15.98 -23.55 0.99
C ALA A 82 -16.14 -22.13 1.55
N ILE A 83 -15.37 -21.19 1.00
CA ILE A 83 -15.52 -19.75 1.20
C ILE A 83 -15.75 -19.12 -0.16
N ILE A 84 -16.77 -18.28 -0.31
CA ILE A 84 -17.13 -17.68 -1.60
C ILE A 84 -17.18 -16.16 -1.53
N GLY A 85 -17.05 -15.53 -2.69
CA GLY A 85 -17.36 -14.11 -2.86
C GLY A 85 -18.86 -13.83 -2.89
N GLU A 86 -19.26 -12.58 -2.60
CA GLU A 86 -20.67 -12.17 -2.56
C GLU A 86 -21.38 -12.25 -3.92
N HIS A 87 -20.64 -12.27 -5.04
CA HIS A 87 -21.23 -12.35 -6.39
C HIS A 87 -21.33 -13.79 -6.93
N VAL A 88 -20.91 -14.79 -6.16
CA VAL A 88 -20.94 -16.19 -6.58
C VAL A 88 -22.27 -16.83 -6.19
N ASP A 89 -22.89 -17.57 -7.11
CA ASP A 89 -24.05 -18.41 -6.79
C ASP A 89 -23.60 -19.62 -5.93
N PRO A 90 -24.10 -19.77 -4.69
CA PRO A 90 -23.75 -20.90 -3.82
C PRO A 90 -24.02 -22.28 -4.43
N LYS A 91 -24.90 -22.38 -5.44
CA LYS A 91 -25.20 -23.65 -6.13
C LYS A 91 -24.04 -24.22 -6.95
N ILE A 92 -23.02 -23.42 -7.23
CA ILE A 92 -21.84 -23.83 -8.00
C ILE A 92 -20.87 -24.65 -7.12
N ILE A 93 -21.01 -24.57 -5.79
CA ILE A 93 -20.15 -25.28 -4.85
C ILE A 93 -20.40 -26.79 -4.99
N PRO A 94 -19.33 -27.61 -5.07
CA PRO A 94 -19.47 -29.06 -5.05
C PRO A 94 -20.17 -29.56 -3.77
N ASN A 95 -21.04 -30.56 -3.90
CA ASN A 95 -21.91 -31.05 -2.81
C ASN A 95 -21.14 -31.59 -1.59
N ASP A 96 -19.88 -31.96 -1.77
CA ASP A 96 -18.97 -32.47 -0.76
C ASP A 96 -18.30 -31.36 0.08
N TYR A 97 -18.57 -30.09 -0.22
CA TYR A 97 -18.05 -28.94 0.52
C TYR A 97 -19.15 -28.17 1.25
N LYS A 98 -18.89 -27.83 2.51
CA LYS A 98 -19.78 -27.02 3.33
C LYS A 98 -19.42 -25.54 3.23
N LEU A 99 -20.39 -24.69 2.90
CA LEU A 99 -20.20 -23.24 2.88
C LEU A 99 -20.10 -22.69 4.30
N ILE A 100 -18.95 -22.11 4.66
CA ILE A 100 -18.72 -21.53 6.00
C ILE A 100 -18.93 -20.01 6.06
N GLY A 101 -18.86 -19.31 4.91
CA GLY A 101 -19.07 -17.87 4.87
C GLY A 101 -18.63 -17.18 3.59
N TYR A 102 -18.70 -15.85 3.63
CA TYR A 102 -18.33 -14.98 2.51
C TYR A 102 -17.05 -14.20 2.80
N PHE A 103 -16.27 -13.86 1.77
CA PHE A 103 -15.15 -12.92 1.93
C PHE A 103 -15.66 -11.54 2.35
N ASN A 104 -15.17 -11.03 3.48
CA ASN A 104 -15.46 -9.68 3.98
C ASN A 104 -14.49 -8.66 3.35
N ALA A 105 -14.55 -8.55 2.02
CA ALA A 105 -13.68 -7.69 1.23
C ALA A 105 -14.48 -6.97 0.12
N PRO A 106 -15.34 -6.00 0.47
CA PRO A 106 -16.28 -5.36 -0.47
C PRO A 106 -15.60 -4.55 -1.59
N ASN A 107 -14.31 -4.24 -1.44
CA ASN A 107 -13.54 -3.50 -2.45
C ASN A 107 -12.73 -4.43 -3.37
N SER A 108 -12.73 -5.75 -3.11
CA SER A 108 -12.00 -6.72 -3.92
C SER A 108 -12.87 -7.31 -5.01
N TYR A 109 -12.66 -6.85 -6.26
CA TYR A 109 -13.37 -7.41 -7.40
C TYR A 109 -13.09 -8.91 -7.59
N GLN A 110 -11.86 -9.35 -7.29
CA GLN A 110 -11.46 -10.74 -7.50
C GLN A 110 -11.99 -11.67 -6.40
N LEU A 111 -11.83 -11.31 -5.12
CA LEU A 111 -12.38 -12.11 -4.02
C LEU A 111 -13.92 -12.16 -4.07
N GLN A 112 -14.59 -11.10 -4.55
CA GLN A 112 -16.03 -11.10 -4.73
C GLN A 112 -16.53 -12.14 -5.76
N SER A 113 -15.67 -12.60 -6.66
CA SER A 113 -15.98 -13.61 -7.68
C SER A 113 -15.30 -14.96 -7.46
N ASP A 114 -14.43 -15.08 -6.46
CA ASP A 114 -13.65 -16.29 -6.21
C ASP A 114 -14.40 -17.29 -5.33
N ILE A 115 -14.08 -18.57 -5.53
CA ILE A 115 -14.50 -19.72 -4.72
C ILE A 115 -13.24 -20.40 -4.20
N TRP A 116 -13.08 -20.45 -2.87
CA TRP A 116 -11.99 -21.17 -2.23
C TRP A 116 -12.54 -22.45 -1.62
N LEU A 117 -12.06 -23.58 -2.14
CA LEU A 117 -12.32 -24.92 -1.63
C LEU A 117 -11.12 -25.35 -0.78
N ILE A 118 -11.34 -25.56 0.52
CA ILE A 118 -10.30 -25.98 1.45
C ILE A 118 -10.65 -27.41 1.87
N PRO A 119 -9.97 -28.42 1.29
CA PRO A 119 -10.18 -29.81 1.68
C PRO A 119 -9.59 -30.09 3.06
N GLN A 120 -10.17 -31.04 3.78
CA GLN A 120 -9.67 -31.50 5.09
C GLN A 120 -8.26 -32.07 4.99
N TYR A 121 -8.00 -32.85 3.94
CA TYR A 121 -6.71 -33.50 3.70
C TYR A 121 -6.00 -32.85 2.52
N ILE A 122 -4.68 -32.68 2.65
CA ILE A 122 -3.86 -32.16 1.55
C ILE A 122 -3.67 -33.27 0.51
N ASP A 123 -4.46 -33.17 -0.56
CA ASP A 123 -4.32 -34.00 -1.75
C ASP A 123 -4.09 -33.09 -2.95
N ILE A 124 -2.84 -33.05 -3.42
CA ILE A 124 -2.41 -32.19 -4.53
C ILE A 124 -2.37 -33.04 -5.78
N ASP A 125 -3.36 -32.85 -6.65
CA ASP A 125 -3.47 -33.56 -7.93
C ASP A 125 -3.55 -32.57 -9.09
N VAL A 126 -2.71 -32.77 -10.11
CA VAL A 126 -2.67 -31.96 -11.33
C VAL A 126 -4.00 -31.99 -12.09
N ALA A 127 -4.83 -33.03 -11.90
CA ALA A 127 -6.18 -33.10 -12.47
C ALA A 127 -7.09 -31.92 -12.04
N ASN A 128 -6.89 -31.40 -10.83
CA ASN A 128 -7.64 -30.27 -10.29
C ASN A 128 -7.14 -28.91 -10.80
N GLY A 129 -5.97 -28.87 -11.44
CA GLY A 129 -5.39 -27.66 -12.02
C GLY A 129 -3.87 -27.74 -12.16
N THR A 130 -3.34 -27.18 -13.23
CA THR A 130 -1.89 -27.16 -13.49
C THR A 130 -1.21 -25.89 -12.99
N ARG A 131 -1.98 -24.87 -12.56
CA ARG A 131 -1.49 -23.57 -12.11
C ARG A 131 -1.59 -23.44 -10.60
N PHE A 132 -0.51 -22.92 -10.02
CA PHE A 132 -0.33 -22.84 -8.59
C PHE A 132 0.16 -21.45 -8.19
N VAL A 133 -0.31 -20.95 -7.05
CA VAL A 133 0.17 -19.72 -6.41
C VAL A 133 0.58 -20.06 -4.99
N PHE A 134 1.88 -19.98 -4.72
CA PHE A 134 2.48 -20.23 -3.42
C PHE A 134 2.72 -18.93 -2.66
N MET A 135 2.31 -18.90 -1.40
CA MET A 135 2.47 -17.75 -0.51
C MET A 135 2.95 -18.18 0.86
N THR A 136 3.90 -17.46 1.44
CA THR A 136 4.36 -17.70 2.81
C THR A 136 4.54 -16.37 3.55
N PRO A 137 4.33 -16.33 4.87
CA PRO A 137 4.73 -15.21 5.72
C PRO A 137 6.27 -15.12 5.91
N SER A 138 7.04 -16.14 5.51
CA SER A 138 8.50 -16.11 5.60
C SER A 138 9.10 -15.00 4.73
N LEU A 139 10.18 -14.36 5.21
CA LEU A 139 10.92 -13.38 4.42
C LEU A 139 11.63 -14.01 3.22
N ASP A 140 12.05 -15.28 3.35
CA ASP A 140 12.74 -16.04 2.33
C ASP A 140 11.79 -17.06 1.67
N VAL A 141 10.97 -16.54 0.76
CA VAL A 141 9.92 -17.32 0.08
C VAL A 141 10.51 -18.46 -0.74
N MET A 142 11.60 -18.21 -1.47
CA MET A 142 12.17 -19.17 -2.41
C MET A 142 12.74 -20.40 -1.68
N THR A 143 13.34 -20.22 -0.52
CA THR A 143 13.85 -21.34 0.28
C THR A 143 12.73 -22.25 0.78
N VAL A 144 11.61 -21.69 1.27
CA VAL A 144 10.46 -22.48 1.71
C VAL A 144 9.81 -23.19 0.51
N PHE A 145 9.66 -22.46 -0.59
CA PHE A 145 9.11 -22.98 -1.84
C PHE A 145 9.92 -24.17 -2.38
N ASN A 146 11.24 -24.06 -2.46
CA ASN A 146 12.11 -25.13 -2.95
C ASN A 146 12.08 -26.39 -2.06
N LYS A 147 11.90 -26.21 -0.75
CA LYS A 147 11.71 -27.34 0.18
C LYS A 147 10.37 -28.04 -0.06
N MET A 148 9.30 -27.26 -0.17
CA MET A 148 7.94 -27.76 -0.39
C MET A 148 7.81 -28.49 -1.73
N ILE A 149 8.33 -27.90 -2.82
CA ILE A 149 8.20 -28.44 -4.18
C ILE A 149 9.01 -29.73 -4.41
N ASN A 150 9.94 -30.03 -3.50
CA ASN A 150 10.65 -31.31 -3.42
C ASN A 150 11.26 -31.80 -4.76
N MET A 151 11.97 -30.90 -5.45
CA MET A 151 12.65 -31.17 -6.73
C MET A 151 11.73 -31.51 -7.91
N ASN A 152 10.42 -31.24 -7.83
CA ASN A 152 9.57 -31.34 -9.01
C ASN A 152 10.00 -30.35 -10.10
N ASN A 153 9.83 -30.75 -11.35
CA ASN A 153 10.04 -29.85 -12.48
C ASN A 153 8.89 -28.86 -12.54
N ILE A 154 9.21 -27.57 -12.51
CA ILE A 154 8.23 -26.49 -12.47
C ILE A 154 8.61 -25.40 -13.45
N GLU A 155 7.59 -24.81 -14.05
CA GLU A 155 7.75 -23.59 -14.82
C GLU A 155 7.30 -22.42 -13.93
N ILE A 156 8.25 -21.59 -13.48
CA ILE A 156 7.91 -20.38 -12.75
C ILE A 156 7.30 -19.39 -13.74
N ILE A 157 6.07 -18.99 -13.47
CA ILE A 157 5.36 -18.02 -14.28
C ILE A 157 5.55 -16.67 -13.62
N ASN A 158 6.09 -15.73 -14.37
CA ASN A 158 6.03 -14.34 -13.96
C ASN A 158 4.56 -13.90 -14.03
N SER A 159 3.91 -13.83 -12.87
CA SER A 159 2.52 -13.40 -12.73
C SER A 159 2.40 -11.89 -12.95
N GLU A 160 2.66 -11.43 -14.18
CA GLU A 160 2.32 -10.08 -14.63
C GLU A 160 0.81 -9.97 -14.93
N SER A 161 0.04 -11.08 -14.94
CA SER A 161 -1.34 -11.09 -15.45
C SER A 161 -2.41 -10.57 -14.50
N ASN A 162 -2.17 -10.55 -13.18
CA ASN A 162 -3.24 -10.30 -12.20
C ASN A 162 -2.87 -9.15 -11.26
N GLY A 163 -3.12 -7.91 -11.71
CA GLY A 163 -3.30 -6.67 -10.91
C GLY A 163 -2.26 -6.31 -9.83
N SER A 164 -1.19 -7.08 -9.67
CA SER A 164 -0.26 -6.98 -8.55
C SER A 164 0.68 -5.78 -8.72
N TYR A 165 1.37 -5.39 -7.64
CA TYR A 165 2.42 -4.37 -7.67
C TYR A 165 3.63 -4.80 -8.54
N SER A 166 3.62 -6.04 -9.06
CA SER A 166 4.58 -6.52 -10.06
C SER A 166 4.20 -6.12 -11.48
N LEU A 167 2.97 -5.65 -11.73
CA LEU A 167 2.62 -5.04 -13.01
C LEU A 167 3.45 -3.77 -13.19
N LYS A 168 4.26 -3.75 -14.26
CA LYS A 168 5.00 -2.56 -14.67
C LYS A 168 4.11 -1.33 -14.76
N SER A 169 2.82 -1.46 -15.10
CA SER A 169 1.87 -0.35 -15.13
C SER A 169 1.65 0.29 -13.76
N ASN A 170 1.45 -0.49 -12.70
CA ASN A 170 1.29 0.00 -11.34
C ASN A 170 2.58 0.61 -10.79
N GLN A 171 3.73 0.00 -11.11
CA GLN A 171 5.05 0.57 -10.80
C GLN A 171 5.28 1.89 -11.53
N VAL A 172 4.85 1.99 -12.78
CA VAL A 172 4.90 3.22 -13.58
C VAL A 172 4.00 4.29 -12.98
N ILE A 173 2.77 3.96 -12.54
CA ILE A 173 1.87 4.91 -11.87
C ILE A 173 2.49 5.42 -10.56
N ALA A 174 3.01 4.52 -9.73
CA ALA A 174 3.68 4.90 -8.48
C ALA A 174 4.93 5.77 -8.75
N THR A 175 5.70 5.44 -9.79
CA THR A 175 6.88 6.21 -10.21
C THR A 175 6.47 7.59 -10.72
N ILE A 176 5.42 7.69 -11.55
CA ILE A 176 4.88 8.95 -12.05
C ILE A 176 4.40 9.82 -10.89
N GLN A 177 3.70 9.25 -9.91
CA GLN A 177 3.26 9.97 -8.70
C GLN A 177 4.45 10.49 -7.91
N PHE A 178 5.48 9.66 -7.67
CA PHE A 178 6.69 10.09 -7.00
C PHE A 178 7.39 11.24 -7.74
N VAL A 179 7.57 11.09 -9.05
CA VAL A 179 8.16 12.13 -9.91
C VAL A 179 7.32 13.42 -9.86
N THR A 180 6.00 13.32 -9.83
CA THR A 180 5.09 14.48 -9.75
C THR A 180 5.23 15.21 -8.42
N ILE A 181 5.24 14.49 -7.30
CA ILE A 181 5.43 15.10 -5.96
C ILE A 181 6.82 15.75 -5.87
N PHE A 182 7.84 15.09 -6.40
CA PHE A 182 9.19 15.63 -6.44
C PHE A 182 9.27 16.92 -7.26
N LEU A 183 8.67 16.95 -8.45
CA LEU A 183 8.62 18.13 -9.30
C LEU A 183 7.86 19.29 -8.63
N LEU A 184 6.70 18.99 -8.00
CA LEU A 184 5.92 19.96 -7.25
C LEU A 184 6.71 20.54 -6.06
N SER A 185 7.49 19.70 -5.38
CA SER A 185 8.38 20.14 -4.29
C SER A 185 9.45 21.11 -4.79
N ILE A 186 10.07 20.83 -5.94
CA ILE A 186 11.06 21.72 -6.57
C ILE A 186 10.41 23.04 -6.96
N MET A 187 9.25 23.01 -7.62
CA MET A 187 8.53 24.22 -8.02
C MET A 187 8.19 25.08 -6.79
N LEU A 188 7.69 24.47 -5.72
CA LEU A 188 7.40 25.16 -4.47
C LEU A 188 8.65 25.82 -3.87
N LEU A 189 9.79 25.13 -3.86
CA LEU A 189 11.06 25.69 -3.38
C LEU A 189 11.53 26.89 -4.22
N ILE A 190 11.44 26.79 -5.55
CA ILE A 190 11.81 27.89 -6.46
C ILE A 190 10.90 29.11 -6.21
N THR A 191 9.58 28.89 -6.20
CA THR A 191 8.60 29.96 -5.96
C THR A 191 8.80 30.61 -4.59
N ALA A 192 8.99 29.82 -3.54
CA ALA A 192 9.24 30.33 -2.19
C ALA A 192 10.54 31.15 -2.12
N THR A 193 11.60 30.70 -2.79
CA THR A 193 12.89 31.41 -2.83
C THR A 193 12.77 32.75 -3.58
N ILE A 194 12.12 32.76 -4.75
CA ILE A 194 11.88 33.98 -5.52
C ILE A 194 11.05 34.98 -4.72
N TRP A 195 9.99 34.49 -4.08
CA TRP A 195 9.11 35.32 -3.26
C TRP A 195 9.86 35.93 -2.07
N LEU A 196 10.64 35.15 -1.31
CA LEU A 196 11.44 35.66 -0.20
C LEU A 196 12.53 36.64 -0.67
N ASN A 197 13.14 36.42 -1.84
CA ASN A 197 14.13 37.35 -2.39
C ASN A 197 13.52 38.70 -2.78
N LYS A 198 12.27 38.74 -3.27
CA LYS A 198 11.57 40.01 -3.51
C LYS A 198 11.38 40.83 -2.24
N GLU A 199 11.26 40.16 -1.10
CA GLU A 199 11.09 40.78 0.23
C GLU A 199 12.42 41.22 0.86
N SER A 200 13.55 41.07 0.16
CA SER A 200 14.87 41.45 0.67
C SER A 200 14.98 42.93 1.06
N HIS A 201 14.32 43.83 0.32
CA HIS A 201 14.27 45.25 0.66
C HIS A 201 13.51 45.51 1.96
N PHE A 202 12.38 44.83 2.17
CA PHE A 202 11.60 44.94 3.40
C PHE A 202 12.40 44.48 4.62
N LEU A 203 13.08 43.33 4.52
CA LEU A 203 13.96 42.82 5.58
C LEU A 203 15.11 43.79 5.90
N SER A 204 15.70 44.37 4.86
CA SER A 204 16.80 45.35 5.01
C SER A 204 16.32 46.64 5.68
N ILE A 205 15.13 47.15 5.31
CA ILE A 205 14.53 48.34 5.93
C ILE A 205 14.26 48.10 7.42
N LEU A 206 13.68 46.95 7.78
CA LEU A 206 13.41 46.61 9.18
C LEU A 206 14.70 46.57 10.01
N TYR A 207 15.77 45.99 9.45
CA TYR A 207 17.06 45.93 10.11
C TYR A 207 17.73 47.30 10.28
N ILE A 208 17.70 48.13 9.23
CA ILE A 208 18.22 49.51 9.28
C ILE A 208 17.46 50.32 10.33
N SER A 209 16.14 50.15 10.40
CA SER A 209 15.24 50.80 11.37
C SER A 209 15.50 50.39 12.84
N GLY A 210 16.42 49.44 13.09
CA GLY A 210 16.91 49.10 14.43
C GLY A 210 16.25 47.88 15.05
N PHE A 211 15.43 47.13 14.32
CA PHE A 211 14.86 45.89 14.83
C PHE A 211 15.93 44.81 14.98
N SER A 212 15.89 44.07 16.10
CA SER A 212 16.76 42.92 16.32
C SER A 212 16.40 41.77 15.38
N PHE A 213 17.37 40.90 15.08
CA PHE A 213 17.16 39.72 14.24
C PHE A 213 15.96 38.88 14.70
N GLY A 214 15.84 38.63 16.01
CA GLY A 214 14.72 37.87 16.57
C GLY A 214 13.36 38.54 16.35
N ALA A 215 13.27 39.87 16.48
CA ALA A 215 12.05 40.62 16.22
C ALA A 215 11.65 40.54 14.73
N ILE A 216 12.62 40.64 13.82
CA ILE A 216 12.39 40.51 12.37
C ILE A 216 11.88 39.10 12.04
N CYS A 217 12.48 38.04 12.59
CA CYS A 217 12.01 36.68 12.42
C CYS A 217 10.56 36.48 12.86
N ILE A 218 10.17 37.03 14.02
CA ILE A 218 8.79 36.95 14.51
C ILE A 218 7.82 37.70 13.58
N ILE A 219 8.20 38.89 13.10
CA ILE A 219 7.39 39.68 12.17
C ILE A 219 7.17 38.89 10.86
N VAL A 220 8.23 38.31 10.31
CA VAL A 220 8.16 37.49 9.10
C VAL A 220 7.27 36.26 9.33
N LEU A 221 7.48 35.52 10.41
CA LEU A 221 6.66 34.33 10.73
C LEU A 221 5.17 34.69 10.83
N LYS A 222 4.84 35.77 11.55
CA LYS A 222 3.44 36.18 11.79
C LYS A 222 2.77 36.72 10.54
N THR A 223 3.47 37.48 9.72
CA THR A 223 2.87 38.15 8.55
C THR A 223 2.87 37.27 7.30
N LYS A 224 3.86 36.38 7.18
CA LYS A 224 4.12 35.63 5.94
C LYS A 224 3.82 34.15 6.08
N ILE A 225 4.15 33.50 7.19
CA ILE A 225 3.97 32.03 7.33
C ILE A 225 2.64 31.68 7.99
N LEU A 226 2.24 32.42 9.02
CA LEU A 226 1.00 32.17 9.76
C LEU A 226 -0.26 32.13 8.86
N PRO A 227 -0.43 33.00 7.83
CA PRO A 227 -1.57 32.90 6.92
C PRO A 227 -1.64 31.57 6.17
N TYR A 228 -0.49 31.02 5.77
CA TYR A 228 -0.44 29.70 5.12
C TYR A 228 -0.77 28.58 6.10
N VAL A 229 -0.22 28.63 7.32
CA VAL A 229 -0.55 27.65 8.38
C VAL A 229 -2.05 27.66 8.66
N PHE A 230 -2.66 28.84 8.75
CA PHE A 230 -4.09 29.00 8.98
C PHE A 230 -4.91 28.44 7.81
N LEU A 231 -4.60 28.84 6.57
CA LEU A 231 -5.30 28.34 5.38
C LEU A 231 -5.19 26.82 5.25
N SER A 232 -4.00 26.26 5.46
CA SER A 232 -3.77 24.81 5.45
C SER A 232 -4.57 24.10 6.54
N SER A 233 -4.66 24.67 7.73
CA SER A 233 -5.45 24.10 8.83
C SER A 233 -6.95 24.08 8.51
N VAL A 234 -7.45 25.14 7.87
CA VAL A 234 -8.84 25.22 7.40
C VAL A 234 -9.11 24.16 6.33
N LEU A 235 -8.20 23.97 5.37
CA LEU A 235 -8.33 22.93 4.33
C LEU A 235 -8.32 21.52 4.92
N ILE A 236 -7.47 21.28 5.94
CA ILE A 236 -7.44 20.02 6.69
C ILE A 236 -8.78 19.76 7.38
N ALA A 237 -9.35 20.77 8.05
CA ALA A 237 -10.65 20.65 8.71
C ALA A 237 -11.77 20.34 7.71
N PHE A 238 -11.77 21.01 6.54
CA PHE A 238 -12.72 20.70 5.47
C PHE A 238 -12.55 19.27 4.94
N SER A 239 -11.31 18.80 4.77
CA SER A 239 -11.04 17.43 4.32
C SER A 239 -11.62 16.39 5.28
N ILE A 240 -11.50 16.61 6.59
CA ILE A 240 -12.09 15.74 7.63
C ILE A 240 -13.61 15.77 7.58
N LEU A 241 -14.21 16.96 7.49
CA LEU A 241 -15.67 17.11 7.42
C LEU A 241 -16.26 16.43 6.18
N ILE A 242 -15.63 16.62 5.01
CA ILE A 242 -16.08 15.99 3.77
C ILE A 242 -15.96 14.46 3.87
N ASN A 243 -14.86 13.93 4.44
CA ASN A 243 -14.68 12.49 4.57
C ASN A 243 -15.72 11.84 5.50
N PHE A 244 -16.23 12.59 6.47
CA PHE A 244 -17.32 12.15 7.34
C PHE A 244 -18.67 12.02 6.61
N ILE A 245 -18.92 12.89 5.63
CA ILE A 245 -20.17 12.92 4.85
C ILE A 245 -20.09 11.93 3.69
N LEU A 246 -18.95 11.89 3.02
CA LEU A 246 -18.64 11.03 1.89
C LEU A 246 -17.24 10.45 2.09
N PRO A 247 -17.10 9.15 2.41
CA PRO A 247 -15.81 8.51 2.62
C PRO A 247 -15.10 8.33 1.27
N LEU A 248 -14.59 9.44 0.73
CA LEU A 248 -13.89 9.50 -0.55
C LEU A 248 -12.44 9.07 -0.40
N TRP A 249 -11.86 9.21 0.80
CA TRP A 249 -10.44 9.01 1.05
C TRP A 249 -10.19 8.13 2.25
N ASP A 250 -9.20 7.24 2.15
CA ASP A 250 -8.75 6.47 3.31
C ASP A 250 -8.08 7.40 4.35
N ILE A 251 -8.29 7.09 5.63
CA ILE A 251 -7.65 7.74 6.78
C ILE A 251 -6.12 7.76 6.62
N ALA A 252 -5.53 6.70 6.07
CA ALA A 252 -4.08 6.63 5.80
C ALA A 252 -3.61 7.72 4.81
N TRP A 253 -4.41 8.01 3.79
CA TRP A 253 -4.14 9.05 2.81
C TRP A 253 -4.24 10.46 3.42
N MET A 254 -5.23 10.68 4.27
CA MET A 254 -5.40 11.95 4.98
C MET A 254 -4.22 12.25 5.91
N ILE A 255 -3.80 11.27 6.71
CA ILE A 255 -2.65 11.40 7.62
C ILE A 255 -1.38 11.73 6.85
N SER A 256 -1.15 11.05 5.71
CA SER A 256 0.03 11.27 4.88
C SER A 256 0.05 12.67 4.26
N SER A 257 -1.10 13.15 3.79
CA SER A 257 -1.27 14.52 3.29
C SER A 257 -1.00 15.57 4.38
N PHE A 258 -1.43 15.31 5.62
CA PHE A 258 -1.15 16.21 6.75
C PHE A 258 0.35 16.29 7.05
N TYR A 259 1.05 15.15 7.07
CA TYR A 259 2.51 15.14 7.25
C TYR A 259 3.24 15.90 6.13
N LEU A 260 2.78 15.79 4.89
CA LEU A 260 3.36 16.50 3.74
C LEU A 260 3.16 18.02 3.85
N ILE A 261 1.98 18.47 4.30
CA ILE A 261 1.71 19.88 4.59
C ILE A 261 2.62 20.40 5.70
N ILE A 262 2.74 19.67 6.81
CA ILE A 262 3.63 20.02 7.92
C ILE A 262 5.09 20.11 7.44
N PHE A 263 5.52 19.16 6.61
CA PHE A 263 6.86 19.17 6.01
C PHE A 263 7.11 20.44 5.19
N TYR A 264 6.20 20.81 4.28
CA TYR A 264 6.36 22.03 3.48
C TYR A 264 6.34 23.32 4.32
N ILE A 265 5.47 23.40 5.31
CA ILE A 265 5.45 24.54 6.25
C ILE A 265 6.81 24.66 6.96
N THR A 266 7.37 23.53 7.40
CA THR A 266 8.69 23.49 8.06
C THR A 266 9.80 23.94 7.11
N VAL A 267 9.81 23.45 5.88
CA VAL A 267 10.78 23.84 4.85
C VAL A 267 10.72 25.34 4.55
N ILE A 268 9.52 25.89 4.32
CA ILE A 268 9.33 27.33 4.07
C ILE A 268 9.79 28.14 5.28
N THR A 269 9.50 27.66 6.50
CA THR A 269 9.93 28.30 7.74
C THR A 269 11.46 28.38 7.81
N LEU A 270 12.16 27.26 7.60
CA LEU A 270 13.62 27.22 7.59
C LEU A 270 14.21 28.11 6.50
N LEU A 271 13.64 28.09 5.30
CA LEU A 271 14.05 28.96 4.19
C LEU A 271 13.90 30.44 4.54
N SER A 272 12.78 30.83 5.18
CA SER A 272 12.53 32.21 5.60
C SER A 272 13.53 32.69 6.67
N LEU A 273 13.88 31.83 7.63
CA LEU A 273 14.88 32.11 8.65
C LEU A 273 16.26 32.28 8.03
N TYR A 274 16.61 31.41 7.07
CA TYR A 274 17.87 31.49 6.33
C TYR A 274 18.00 32.79 5.52
N VAL A 275 16.95 33.18 4.79
CA VAL A 275 16.93 34.44 4.05
C VAL A 275 17.02 35.63 5.01
N THR A 276 16.27 35.61 6.11
CA THR A 276 16.35 36.67 7.13
C THR A 276 17.77 36.80 7.65
N TYR A 277 18.42 35.69 8.01
CA TYR A 277 19.82 35.68 8.46
C TYR A 277 20.78 36.29 7.44
N ILE A 278 20.66 35.93 6.15
CA ILE A 278 21.50 36.51 5.10
C ILE A 278 21.34 38.03 5.04
N TYR A 279 20.10 38.52 5.03
CA TYR A 279 19.85 39.94 4.79
C TYR A 279 20.07 40.82 6.03
N THR A 280 19.93 40.28 7.25
CA THR A 280 20.18 41.05 8.48
C THR A 280 21.61 40.91 8.98
N VAL A 281 22.19 39.70 8.98
CA VAL A 281 23.52 39.43 9.58
C VAL A 281 24.63 39.52 8.54
N ARG A 282 24.43 38.93 7.35
CA ARG A 282 25.50 38.82 6.34
C ARG A 282 25.59 40.03 5.41
N LYS A 283 24.45 40.59 4.98
CA LYS A 283 24.37 41.77 4.10
C LYS A 283 24.06 43.06 4.86
N GLY A 284 23.18 43.02 5.87
CA GLY A 284 22.90 44.14 6.76
C GLY A 284 23.97 44.37 7.84
N GLY A 285 24.82 43.38 8.11
CA GLY A 285 25.89 43.45 9.11
C GLY A 285 26.98 44.50 8.86
N GLN A 286 27.01 45.14 7.69
CA GLN A 286 27.75 46.39 7.47
C GLN A 286 26.90 47.60 7.90
N LYS A 287 26.37 47.55 9.13
CA LYS A 287 26.10 48.79 9.85
C LYS A 287 27.50 49.29 10.22
N TYR A 288 28.05 50.11 9.31
CA TYR A 288 29.47 50.48 9.11
C TYR A 288 30.26 49.55 8.19
#